data_AF-A0A7Y4RBC6-F1
#
_entry.id   AF-A0A7Y4RBC6-F1
#
_cell.length_a   1.000
_cell.length_b   1.000
_cell.length_c   1.000
_cell.angle_alpha   90.00
_cell.angle_beta   90.00
_cell.angle_gamma   90.00
#
_symmetry.space_group_name_H-M   'P 1'
#
loop_
_entity.id
_entity.type
_entity.pdbx_description
1 polymer ?
#
loop_
_entity_poly.entity_id
_entity_poly.type
_entity_poly.pdbx_seq_one_letter_code
_entity_poly.pdbx_strand_id
1 'polypeptide(L)'
;MRALMWIILVGAAALIVVGAAARRFMEPAGASSVKAAVTICVVVAVAAMAPMALAARRRPAFLLPACAAAILIRLFATLGVGLWYANGFAADKPAFTTAMVVSYLVLLAAETGVACHFVLRYWRPDAAKRVGT
;
A
#
# COMPACT_ATOMS: atom_id res chain seq x y z
N MET A 1 1.97 -13.07 -14.89
CA MET A 1 2.84 -11.93 -15.29
C MET A 1 2.15 -10.57 -15.22
N ARG A 2 0.89 -10.40 -15.67
CA ARG A 2 0.21 -9.08 -15.69
C ARG A 2 0.01 -8.40 -14.31
N ALA A 3 -0.21 -9.15 -13.22
CA ALA A 3 -0.39 -8.56 -11.88
C ALA A 3 0.87 -7.90 -11.33
N LEU A 4 2.05 -8.49 -11.58
CA LEU A 4 3.34 -7.90 -11.18
C LEU A 4 3.57 -6.57 -11.91
N MET A 5 3.21 -6.52 -13.18
CA MET A 5 3.32 -5.32 -14.01
C MET A 5 2.45 -4.17 -13.49
N TRP A 6 1.23 -4.45 -13.02
CA TRP A 6 0.37 -3.43 -12.39
C TRP A 6 0.93 -2.95 -11.07
N ILE A 7 1.45 -3.85 -10.22
CA ILE A 7 2.10 -3.48 -8.95
C ILE A 7 3.32 -2.58 -9.21
N ILE A 8 4.14 -2.91 -10.23
CA ILE A 8 5.30 -2.11 -10.61
C ILE A 8 4.88 -0.74 -11.18
N LEU A 9 3.87 -0.70 -12.06
CA LEU A 9 3.39 0.54 -12.67
C LEU A 9 2.81 1.50 -11.63
N VAL A 10 2.03 0.94 -10.71
CA VAL A 10 1.40 1.65 -9.60
C VAL A 10 2.45 2.13 -8.58
N GLY A 11 3.43 1.27 -8.26
CA GLY A 11 4.58 1.65 -7.43
C GLY A 11 5.41 2.76 -8.07
N ALA A 12 5.64 2.70 -9.38
CA ALA A 12 6.36 3.73 -10.13
C ALA A 12 5.59 5.06 -10.20
N ALA A 13 4.27 5.02 -10.43
CA ALA A 13 3.43 6.21 -10.42
C ALA A 13 3.38 6.86 -9.03
N ALA A 14 3.26 6.05 -7.97
CA ALA A 14 3.33 6.53 -6.60
C ALA A 14 4.68 7.20 -6.30
N LEU A 15 5.80 6.60 -6.75
CA LEU A 15 7.15 7.16 -6.61
C LEU A 15 7.30 8.51 -7.32
N ILE A 16 6.67 8.72 -8.48
CA ILE A 16 6.72 9.99 -9.22
C ILE A 16 5.92 11.08 -8.48
N VAL A 17 4.70 10.78 -8.05
CA VAL A 17 3.83 11.74 -7.33
C VAL A 17 4.46 12.15 -6.01
N VAL A 18 5.04 11.18 -5.31
CA VAL A 18 5.77 11.39 -4.08
C VAL A 18 7.08 12.16 -4.31
N GLY A 19 7.82 11.85 -5.38
CA GLY A 19 9.01 12.59 -5.77
C GLY A 19 8.71 14.04 -6.13
N ALA A 20 7.50 14.34 -6.63
CA ALA A 20 7.02 15.69 -6.85
C ALA A 20 6.64 16.40 -5.53
N ALA A 21 6.00 15.69 -4.59
CA ALA A 21 5.70 16.21 -3.25
C ALA A 21 6.99 16.54 -2.47
N ALA A 22 8.00 15.68 -2.55
CA ALA A 22 9.30 15.87 -1.90
C ALA A 22 10.04 17.13 -2.39
N ARG A 23 9.89 17.51 -3.66
CA ARG A 23 10.49 18.74 -4.20
C ARG A 23 9.89 20.02 -3.60
N ARG A 24 8.65 19.96 -3.10
CA ARG A 24 7.97 21.11 -2.49
C ARG A 24 8.39 21.37 -1.04
N PHE A 25 9.02 20.40 -0.38
CA PHE A 25 9.49 20.48 1.02
C PHE A 25 11.02 20.51 1.12
N MET A 26 11.71 21.10 0.12
CA MET A 26 13.18 21.19 0.00
C MET A 26 13.82 22.12 1.05
N GLU A 27 13.72 21.78 2.33
CA GLU A 27 14.81 22.02 3.29
C GLU A 27 15.58 20.71 3.49
N PRO A 28 16.92 20.75 3.64
CA PRO A 28 17.76 19.55 3.67
C PRO A 28 17.42 18.59 4.82
N ALA A 29 16.86 19.07 5.93
CA ALA A 29 16.37 18.25 7.04
C ALA A 29 15.02 17.56 6.73
N GLY A 30 14.15 18.19 5.93
CA GLY A 30 12.87 17.62 5.52
C GLY A 30 13.02 16.50 4.49
N ALA A 31 14.02 16.57 3.62
CA ALA A 31 14.20 15.61 2.52
C ALA A 31 14.47 14.17 3.01
N SER A 32 15.28 13.99 4.06
CA SER A 32 15.55 12.66 4.65
C SER A 32 14.30 12.06 5.29
N SER A 33 13.54 12.88 6.02
CA SER A 33 12.26 12.51 6.66
C SER A 33 11.21 12.12 5.62
N VAL A 34 11.08 12.90 4.54
CA VAL A 34 10.18 12.58 3.42
C VAL A 34 10.59 11.26 2.77
N LYS A 35 11.87 11.06 2.46
CA LYS A 35 12.35 9.81 1.87
C LYS A 35 12.05 8.61 2.77
N ALA A 36 12.24 8.74 4.08
CA ALA A 36 11.94 7.68 5.04
C ALA A 36 10.45 7.35 5.09
N ALA A 37 9.58 8.35 5.24
CA ALA A 37 8.12 8.21 5.20
C ALA A 37 7.65 7.42 3.97
N VAL A 38 8.15 7.82 2.81
CA VAL A 38 7.82 7.20 1.52
C VAL A 38 8.28 5.75 1.46
N THR A 39 9.51 5.50 1.88
CA THR A 39 10.09 4.16 1.87
C THR A 39 9.28 3.22 2.77
N ILE A 40 8.92 3.68 3.97
CA ILE A 40 8.05 2.94 4.89
C ILE A 40 6.72 2.60 4.22
N CYS A 41 6.04 3.59 3.63
CA CYS A 41 4.75 3.36 2.97
C CYS A 41 4.86 2.38 1.79
N VAL A 42 5.92 2.44 0.99
CA VAL A 42 6.13 1.53 -0.16
C VAL A 42 6.42 0.10 0.30
N VAL A 43 7.32 -0.08 1.26
CA VAL A 43 7.68 -1.42 1.77
C VAL A 43 6.45 -2.09 2.40
N VAL A 44 5.71 -1.34 3.22
CA VAL A 44 4.48 -1.85 3.85
C VAL A 44 3.41 -2.17 2.80
N ALA A 45 3.25 -1.34 1.77
CA ALA A 45 2.34 -1.61 0.65
C ALA A 45 2.63 -2.97 -0.01
N VAL A 46 3.89 -3.19 -0.39
CA VAL A 46 4.31 -4.41 -1.08
C VAL A 46 4.08 -5.63 -0.19
N ALA A 47 4.40 -5.54 1.10
CA ALA A 47 4.15 -6.60 2.06
C ALA A 47 2.65 -6.91 2.22
N ALA A 48 1.81 -5.88 2.29
CA ALA A 48 0.36 -6.02 2.41
C ALA A 48 -0.30 -6.63 1.16
N MET A 49 0.26 -6.42 -0.03
CA MET A 49 -0.26 -7.02 -1.27
C MET A 49 -0.02 -8.54 -1.37
N ALA A 50 0.95 -9.10 -0.63
CA ALA A 50 1.28 -10.52 -0.69
C ALA A 50 0.10 -11.47 -0.37
N PRO A 51 -0.65 -11.31 0.74
CA PRO A 51 -1.81 -12.15 1.04
C PRO A 51 -2.91 -12.04 -0.02
N MET A 52 -3.14 -10.84 -0.57
CA MET A 52 -4.12 -10.60 -1.63
C MET A 52 -3.74 -11.36 -2.92
N ALA A 53 -2.48 -11.26 -3.34
CA ALA A 53 -1.98 -11.95 -4.52
C ALA A 53 -1.99 -13.48 -4.34
N LEU A 54 -1.73 -13.98 -3.13
CA LEU A 54 -1.78 -15.40 -2.81
C LEU A 54 -3.21 -15.94 -2.84
N ALA A 55 -4.15 -15.21 -2.22
CA ALA A 55 -5.57 -15.56 -2.21
C ALA A 55 -6.16 -15.58 -3.63
N ALA A 56 -5.83 -14.59 -4.46
CA ALA A 56 -6.25 -14.53 -5.86
C ALA A 56 -5.81 -15.76 -6.68
N ARG A 57 -4.64 -16.35 -6.36
CA ARG A 57 -4.11 -17.53 -7.07
C ARG A 57 -4.62 -18.86 -6.54
N ARG A 58 -4.70 -19.00 -5.21
CA ARG A 58 -4.90 -20.32 -4.57
C ARG A 58 -6.31 -20.54 -4.03
N ARG A 59 -7.02 -19.47 -3.66
CA ARG A 59 -8.27 -19.56 -2.88
C ARG A 59 -9.18 -18.34 -3.19
N PRO A 60 -9.75 -18.25 -4.40
CA PRO A 60 -10.52 -17.06 -4.83
C PRO A 60 -11.77 -16.80 -3.97
N ALA A 61 -12.31 -17.83 -3.31
CA ALA A 61 -13.40 -17.68 -2.35
C ALA A 61 -13.05 -16.78 -1.14
N PHE A 62 -11.76 -16.67 -0.79
CA PHE A 62 -11.26 -15.84 0.31
C PHE A 62 -10.68 -14.51 -0.17
N LEU A 63 -10.91 -14.13 -1.42
CA LEU A 63 -10.31 -12.92 -1.99
C LEU A 63 -10.80 -11.64 -1.29
N LEU A 64 -12.10 -11.51 -1.02
CA LEU A 64 -12.68 -10.38 -0.27
C LEU A 64 -12.06 -10.22 1.14
N PRO A 65 -12.06 -11.24 2.01
CA PRO A 65 -11.43 -11.11 3.32
C PRO A 65 -9.91 -10.91 3.24
N ALA A 66 -9.23 -11.46 2.22
CA ALA A 66 -7.81 -11.20 1.99
C ALA A 66 -7.54 -9.75 1.59
N CYS A 67 -8.41 -9.12 0.79
CA CYS A 67 -8.30 -7.70 0.46
C CYS A 67 -8.51 -6.82 1.71
N ALA A 68 -9.51 -7.12 2.52
CA ALA A 68 -9.75 -6.38 3.77
C ALA A 68 -8.57 -6.54 4.76
N ALA A 69 -8.05 -7.76 4.91
CA ALA A 69 -6.89 -8.03 5.74
C ALA A 69 -5.65 -7.28 5.25
N ALA A 70 -5.42 -7.21 3.93
CA ALA A 70 -4.31 -6.44 3.35
C ALA A 70 -4.38 -4.95 3.73
N ILE A 71 -5.56 -4.33 3.62
CA ILE A 71 -5.76 -2.92 4.00
C ILE A 71 -5.50 -2.70 5.49
N LEU A 72 -5.97 -3.61 6.35
CA LEU A 72 -5.74 -3.53 7.79
C LEU A 72 -4.26 -3.70 8.15
N ILE A 73 -3.60 -4.73 7.59
CA ILE A 73 -2.16 -4.97 7.79
C ILE A 73 -1.38 -3.72 7.38
N ARG A 74 -1.72 -3.13 6.24
CA ARG A 74 -1.08 -1.91 5.75
C ARG A 74 -1.27 -0.74 6.73
N LEU A 75 -2.50 -0.50 7.19
CA LEU A 75 -2.80 0.59 8.10
C LEU A 75 -1.97 0.45 9.38
N PHE A 76 -2.03 -0.71 10.03
CA PHE A 76 -1.33 -0.96 11.29
C PHE A 76 0.19 -0.96 11.13
N ALA A 77 0.71 -1.54 10.05
CA ALA A 77 2.15 -1.54 9.80
C ALA A 77 2.68 -0.15 9.44
N THR A 78 1.95 0.64 8.63
CA THR A 78 2.37 2.01 8.31
C THR A 78 2.35 2.88 9.56
N LEU A 79 1.31 2.75 10.39
CA LEU A 79 1.17 3.52 11.62
C LEU A 79 2.21 3.09 12.67
N GLY A 80 2.40 1.78 12.86
CA GLY A 80 3.38 1.23 13.81
C GLY A 80 4.83 1.56 13.43
N VAL A 81 5.23 1.29 12.19
CA VAL A 81 6.59 1.59 11.71
C VAL A 81 6.83 3.10 11.63
N GLY A 82 5.83 3.87 11.19
CA GLY A 82 5.91 5.32 11.15
C GLY A 82 6.04 5.95 12.54
N LEU A 83 5.27 5.47 13.52
CA LEU A 83 5.35 5.93 14.90
C LEU A 83 6.69 5.56 15.55
N TRP A 84 7.18 4.34 15.30
CA TRP A 84 8.50 3.91 15.76
C TRP A 84 9.61 4.80 15.18
N TYR A 85 9.57 5.08 13.87
CA TYR A 85 10.56 5.92 13.22
C TYR A 85 10.52 7.38 13.72
N ALA A 86 9.33 7.96 13.84
CA ALA A 86 9.15 9.34 14.28
C ALA A 86 9.64 9.56 15.73
N ASN A 87 9.51 8.56 16.60
CA ASN A 87 9.99 8.63 17.98
C ASN A 87 11.48 8.26 18.11
N GLY A 88 12.01 7.39 17.25
CA GLY A 88 13.39 6.89 17.34
C GLY A 88 14.45 7.78 16.68
N PHE A 89 14.10 8.54 15.63
CA PHE A 89 15.10 9.16 14.73
C PHE A 89 15.02 10.69 14.61
N ALA A 90 14.45 11.39 15.59
CA ALA A 90 14.36 12.86 15.60
C ALA A 90 13.88 13.46 14.26
N ALA A 91 12.91 12.79 13.62
CA ALA A 91 12.40 13.20 12.32
C ALA A 91 11.68 14.56 12.40
N ASP A 92 11.75 15.33 11.33
CA ASP A 92 10.95 16.54 11.18
C ASP A 92 9.47 16.14 11.06
N LYS A 93 8.77 16.16 12.19
CA LYS A 93 7.41 15.61 12.38
C LYS A 93 6.40 16.14 11.34
N PRO A 94 6.30 17.45 11.04
CA PRO A 94 5.38 17.93 10.01
C PRO A 94 5.70 17.37 8.63
N ALA A 95 6.95 17.46 8.16
CA ALA A 95 7.35 16.95 6.84
C ALA A 95 7.15 15.43 6.73
N PHE A 96 7.53 14.67 7.77
CA PHE A 96 7.35 13.22 7.84
C PHE A 96 5.88 12.82 7.80
N THR A 97 5.03 13.46 8.60
CA THR A 97 3.60 13.13 8.71
C THR A 97 2.86 13.47 7.42
N THR A 98 3.11 14.64 6.84
CA THR A 98 2.50 15.02 5.55
C THR A 98 2.92 14.07 4.44
N ALA A 99 4.21 13.73 4.34
CA ALA A 99 4.70 12.77 3.36
C ALA A 99 4.10 11.37 3.56
N MET A 100 3.98 10.90 4.80
CA MET A 100 3.34 9.64 5.15
C MET A 100 1.87 9.63 4.71
N VAL A 101 1.09 10.67 5.04
CA VAL A 101 -0.35 10.74 4.70
C VAL A 101 -0.53 10.75 3.19
N VAL A 102 0.19 11.61 2.46
CA VAL A 102 0.09 11.69 0.99
C VAL A 102 0.49 10.36 0.35
N SER A 103 1.63 9.79 0.75
CA SER A 103 2.11 8.51 0.22
C SER A 103 1.15 7.36 0.53
N TYR A 104 0.60 7.34 1.75
CA TYR A 104 -0.37 6.35 2.18
C TYR A 104 -1.63 6.40 1.32
N LEU A 105 -2.23 7.59 1.13
CA LEU A 105 -3.46 7.74 0.35
C LEU A 105 -3.25 7.37 -1.13
N VAL A 106 -2.15 7.82 -1.73
CA VAL A 106 -1.82 7.50 -3.12
C VAL A 106 -1.68 5.99 -3.30
N LEU A 107 -0.90 5.33 -2.44
CA LEU A 107 -0.68 3.89 -2.51
C LEU A 107 -1.91 3.07 -2.12
N LEU A 108 -2.79 3.58 -1.25
CA LEU A 108 -4.05 2.94 -0.90
C LEU A 108 -5.04 2.95 -2.08
N ALA A 109 -5.16 4.09 -2.78
CA ALA A 109 -6.01 4.19 -3.98
C ALA A 109 -5.55 3.21 -5.07
N ALA A 110 -4.23 3.17 -5.25
CA ALA A 110 -3.49 2.22 -6.07
C ALA A 110 -3.80 0.74 -5.74
N GLU A 111 -3.65 0.34 -4.48
CA GLU A 111 -3.99 -1.00 -4.00
C GLU A 111 -5.45 -1.35 -4.20
N THR A 112 -6.35 -0.39 -3.95
CA THR A 112 -7.78 -0.56 -4.15
C THR A 112 -8.08 -0.85 -5.62
N GLY A 113 -7.43 -0.16 -6.55
CA GLY A 113 -7.54 -0.44 -7.98
C GLY A 113 -7.10 -1.88 -8.33
N VAL A 114 -6.00 -2.34 -7.75
CA VAL A 114 -5.51 -3.73 -7.92
C VAL A 114 -6.49 -4.74 -7.32
N ALA A 115 -7.01 -4.47 -6.13
CA ALA A 115 -8.00 -5.32 -5.46
C ALA A 115 -9.29 -5.43 -6.29
N CYS A 116 -9.82 -4.31 -6.79
CA CYS A 116 -10.96 -4.28 -7.69
C CYS A 116 -10.70 -5.11 -8.96
N HIS A 117 -9.52 -4.97 -9.57
CA HIS A 117 -9.15 -5.79 -10.73
C HIS A 117 -9.13 -7.28 -10.40
N PHE A 118 -8.58 -7.68 -9.25
CA PHE A 118 -8.58 -9.07 -8.83
C PHE A 118 -9.99 -9.60 -8.58
N VAL A 119 -10.86 -8.82 -7.93
CA VAL A 119 -12.25 -9.20 -7.69
C VAL A 119 -12.97 -9.38 -9.02
N LEU A 120 -12.94 -8.40 -9.92
CA LEU A 120 -13.61 -8.48 -11.22
C LEU A 120 -13.13 -9.65 -12.08
N ARG A 121 -11.87 -10.07 -11.93
CA ARG A 121 -11.27 -11.12 -12.76
C ARG A 121 -11.40 -12.53 -12.19
N TYR A 122 -11.28 -12.69 -10.87
CA TYR A 122 -11.15 -13.99 -10.22
C TYR A 122 -12.34 -14.34 -9.31
N TRP A 123 -13.17 -13.37 -8.93
CA TRP A 123 -14.39 -13.64 -8.17
C TRP A 123 -15.50 -14.13 -9.09
N ARG A 124 -15.88 -15.41 -8.96
CA ARG A 124 -17.05 -15.98 -9.64
C ARG A 124 -18.13 -16.30 -8.59
N PRO A 125 -19.24 -15.53 -8.53
CA PRO A 125 -20.26 -15.68 -7.49
C PRO A 125 -20.93 -17.06 -7.49
N ASP A 126 -20.99 -17.76 -8.64
CA ASP A 126 -21.65 -19.08 -8.75
C ASP A 126 -20.85 -20.24 -8.12
N ALA A 127 -19.55 -20.07 -7.91
CA ALA A 127 -18.74 -21.06 -7.17
C ALA A 127 -18.84 -20.87 -5.65
N ALA A 128 -19.08 -19.64 -5.18
CA ALA A 128 -19.24 -19.33 -3.76
C ALA A 128 -20.59 -19.85 -3.19
N LYS A 129 -21.64 -19.92 -4.02
CA LYS A 129 -22.94 -20.49 -3.62
C LYS A 129 -22.90 -21.99 -3.33
N ARG A 130 -21.98 -22.76 -3.92
CA ARG A 130 -21.90 -24.23 -3.75
C ARG A 130 -21.14 -24.69 -2.51
N VAL A 131 -20.43 -23.79 -1.83
CA VAL A 131 -19.71 -24.10 -0.58
C VAL A 131 -20.59 -23.85 0.64
N GLY A 132 -21.72 -23.17 0.46
CA GLY A 132 -22.71 -22.88 1.51
C GLY A 132 -23.94 -23.78 1.52
N THR A 133 -23.93 -24.89 0.77
CA THR A 133 -24.95 -25.96 0.79
C THR A 133 -24.27 -27.28 1.08
#